data_AF-A0ABC8LHE6-F1
#
_entry.id   AF-A0ABC8LHE6-F1
#
_cell.length_a   1.000
_cell.length_b   1.000
_cell.length_c   1.000
_cell.angle_alpha   90.00
_cell.angle_beta   90.00
_cell.angle_gamma   90.00
#
_symmetry.space_group_name_H-M   'P 1'
#
loop_
_entity.id
_entity.type
_entity.pdbx_description
1 polymer ?
#
loop_
_entity_poly.entity_id
_entity_poly.type
_entity_poly.pdbx_seq_one_letter_code
_entity_poly.pdbx_strand_id
1 'polypeptide(L)'
;MKIVALTLMVFVILLTSFPAPNKAAYTNVEAACDPKQLQPCLAAITGGGQPSGDCCAKLKEQQSCLCGFAKNPSFAQYISSPNARKVLTACGVPYPSC
;
A
#
# COMPACT_ATOMS: atom_id res chain seq x y z
N MET A 1 -38.62 12.18 -32.41
CA MET A 1 -37.45 11.37 -32.85
C MET A 1 -36.14 12.14 -32.78
N LYS A 2 -36.02 13.36 -33.34
CA LYS A 2 -34.79 14.19 -33.27
C LYS A 2 -34.35 14.57 -31.84
N ILE A 3 -35.29 14.90 -30.97
CA ILE A 3 -35.01 15.28 -29.57
C ILE A 3 -34.47 14.10 -28.75
N VAL A 4 -34.98 12.88 -29.00
CA VAL A 4 -34.51 11.63 -28.35
C VAL A 4 -33.10 11.26 -28.82
N ALA A 5 -32.77 11.52 -30.09
CA ALA A 5 -31.42 11.30 -30.61
C ALA A 5 -30.39 12.27 -30.00
N LEU A 6 -30.77 13.53 -29.79
CA LEU A 6 -29.92 14.54 -29.16
C LEU A 6 -29.66 14.25 -27.68
N THR A 7 -30.67 13.80 -26.91
CA THR A 7 -30.49 13.45 -25.50
C THR A 7 -29.62 12.21 -25.32
N LEU A 8 -29.75 11.20 -26.20
CA LEU A 8 -28.88 10.01 -26.19
C LEU A 8 -27.42 10.34 -26.51
N MET A 9 -27.18 11.22 -27.50
CA MET A 9 -25.82 11.65 -27.85
C MET A 9 -25.13 12.36 -26.67
N VAL A 10 -25.84 13.26 -25.97
CA VAL A 10 -25.28 13.98 -24.81
C VAL A 10 -24.95 13.02 -23.66
N PHE A 11 -25.81 12.02 -23.41
CA PHE A 11 -25.58 11.02 -22.37
C PHE A 11 -24.35 10.14 -22.66
N VAL A 12 -24.14 9.75 -23.93
CA VAL A 12 -22.97 8.96 -24.35
C VAL A 12 -21.67 9.75 -24.16
N ILE A 13 -21.66 11.05 -24.47
CA ILE A 13 -20.46 11.89 -24.32
C ILE A 13 -20.07 12.03 -22.84
N LEU A 14 -21.06 12.26 -21.96
CA LEU A 14 -20.86 12.36 -20.50
C LEU A 14 -20.23 11.10 -19.88
N LEU A 15 -20.52 9.91 -20.42
CA LEU A 15 -19.96 8.65 -19.93
C LEU A 15 -18.49 8.44 -20.33
N THR A 16 -18.02 9.06 -21.42
CA THR A 16 -16.65 8.87 -21.93
C THR A 16 -15.61 9.79 -21.28
N SER A 17 -16.05 10.82 -20.56
CA SER A 17 -15.18 11.84 -19.93
C SER A 17 -14.65 11.46 -18.54
N PHE A 18 -14.90 10.26 -18.05
CA PHE A 18 -14.27 9.75 -16.82
C PHE A 18 -13.00 8.97 -17.19
N PRO A 19 -11.79 9.56 -17.09
CA PRO A 19 -10.58 8.78 -17.17
C PRO A 19 -10.57 7.78 -16.02
N ALA A 20 -10.69 6.49 -16.36
CA ALA A 20 -10.46 5.42 -15.41
C ALA A 20 -9.03 5.57 -14.85
N PRO A 21 -8.81 5.46 -13.54
CA PRO A 21 -7.45 5.43 -13.00
C PRO A 21 -6.75 4.21 -13.61
N ASN A 22 -5.77 4.47 -14.46
CA ASN A 22 -4.83 3.49 -14.97
C ASN A 22 -3.90 3.03 -13.83
N LYS A 23 -4.42 2.20 -12.93
CA LYS A 23 -3.55 1.37 -12.11
C LYS A 23 -2.87 0.38 -13.04
N ALA A 24 -1.60 0.62 -13.32
CA ALA A 24 -0.72 -0.34 -13.97
C ALA A 24 -0.90 -1.69 -13.26
N ALA A 25 -1.40 -2.68 -14.00
CA ALA A 25 -1.64 -4.01 -13.49
C ALA A 25 -0.27 -4.69 -13.28
N TYR A 26 0.23 -4.63 -12.05
CA TYR A 26 1.16 -5.63 -11.57
C TYR A 26 0.31 -6.72 -10.96
N THR A 27 0.04 -7.78 -11.73
CA THR A 27 -0.48 -9.04 -11.18
C THR A 27 0.64 -9.75 -10.43
N ASN A 28 1.07 -9.15 -9.33
CA ASN A 28 1.52 -9.93 -8.20
C ASN A 28 0.24 -10.32 -7.46
N VAL A 29 0.15 -11.53 -6.92
CA VAL A 29 -0.84 -11.82 -5.88
C VAL A 29 -0.39 -11.01 -4.66
N GLU A 30 -0.59 -9.69 -4.73
CA GLU A 30 -0.28 -8.76 -3.66
C GLU A 30 -1.22 -9.11 -2.53
N ALA A 31 -0.65 -9.50 -1.38
CA ALA A 31 -1.34 -9.29 -0.13
C ALA A 31 -1.85 -7.84 -0.19
N ALA A 32 -3.17 -7.65 -0.20
CA ALA A 32 -3.75 -6.32 -0.30
C ALA A 32 -3.03 -5.43 0.73
N CYS A 33 -2.37 -4.37 0.27
CA CYS A 33 -1.51 -3.55 1.11
C CYS A 33 -2.32 -3.00 2.28
N ASP A 34 -2.23 -3.69 3.43
CA ASP A 34 -3.05 -3.41 4.59
C ASP A 34 -2.12 -3.25 5.80
N PRO A 35 -1.88 -2.00 6.24
CA PRO A 35 -0.99 -1.72 7.36
C PRO A 35 -1.47 -2.39 8.66
N LYS A 36 -2.74 -2.79 8.77
CA LYS A 36 -3.25 -3.53 9.92
C LYS A 36 -2.59 -4.91 10.08
N GLN A 37 -2.15 -5.55 9.00
CA GLN A 37 -1.47 -6.84 9.13
C GLN A 37 -0.04 -6.69 9.71
N LEU A 38 0.50 -5.47 9.78
CA LEU A 38 1.77 -5.18 10.46
C LEU A 38 1.58 -4.89 11.96
N GLN A 39 0.36 -5.01 12.51
CA GLN A 39 0.09 -4.92 13.95
C GLN A 39 1.07 -5.73 14.83
N PRO A 40 1.43 -6.99 14.47
CA PRO A 40 2.38 -7.78 15.26
C PRO A 40 3.77 -7.13 15.38
N CYS A 41 4.13 -6.25 14.46
CA CYS A 41 5.40 -5.52 14.51
C CYS A 41 5.35 -4.26 15.37
N LEU A 42 4.15 -3.80 15.77
CA LEU A 42 3.98 -2.50 16.43
C LEU A 42 4.81 -2.39 17.71
N ALA A 43 4.77 -3.42 18.58
CA ALA A 43 5.52 -3.43 19.83
C ALA A 43 7.04 -3.36 19.61
N ALA A 44 7.55 -4.03 18.57
CA ALA A 44 8.97 -4.00 18.22
C ALA A 44 9.38 -2.64 17.62
N ILE A 45 8.51 -2.04 16.81
CA ILE A 45 8.74 -0.72 16.20
C ILE A 45 8.70 0.40 17.25
N THR A 46 7.70 0.41 18.13
CA THR A 46 7.55 1.51 19.12
C THR A 46 8.43 1.31 20.35
N GLY A 47 8.56 0.07 20.84
CA GLY A 47 9.28 -0.27 22.07
C GLY A 47 10.73 -0.70 21.88
N GLY A 48 11.18 -0.98 20.65
CA GLY A 48 12.57 -1.34 20.36
C GLY A 48 12.97 -2.77 20.78
N GLY A 49 12.02 -3.72 20.74
CA GLY A 49 12.25 -5.13 21.06
C GLY A 49 12.52 -6.03 19.85
N GLN A 50 12.73 -7.33 20.10
CA GLN A 50 12.85 -8.34 19.05
C GLN A 50 11.50 -8.57 18.35
N PRO A 51 11.43 -8.56 17.01
CA PRO A 51 10.19 -8.87 16.30
C PRO A 51 9.76 -10.32 16.51
N SER A 52 8.44 -10.55 16.56
CA SER A 52 7.88 -11.89 16.57
C SER A 52 8.00 -12.58 15.21
N GLY A 53 7.87 -13.91 15.19
CA GLY A 53 7.80 -14.66 13.93
C GLY A 53 6.68 -14.17 13.01
N ASP A 54 5.49 -13.90 13.58
CA ASP A 54 4.34 -13.36 12.85
C ASP A 54 4.61 -11.98 12.27
N CYS A 55 5.32 -11.11 13.03
CA CYS A 55 5.76 -9.82 12.51
C CYS A 55 6.62 -10.02 11.26
N CYS A 56 7.64 -10.88 11.33
CA CYS A 56 8.52 -11.09 10.19
C CYS A 56 7.80 -11.74 9.00
N ALA A 57 6.85 -12.65 9.24
CA ALA A 57 6.04 -13.24 8.18
C ALA A 57 5.20 -12.18 7.45
N LYS A 58 4.46 -11.35 8.20
CA LYS A 58 3.64 -10.27 7.63
C LYS A 58 4.44 -9.17 6.97
N LEU A 59 5.62 -8.84 7.52
CA LEU A 59 6.51 -7.86 6.92
C LEU A 59 7.05 -8.31 5.56
N LYS A 60 7.35 -9.60 5.41
CA LYS A 60 7.77 -10.21 4.13
C LYS A 60 6.63 -10.26 3.12
N GLU A 61 5.43 -10.66 3.54
CA GLU A 61 4.23 -10.66 2.70
C GLU A 61 3.94 -9.27 2.11
N GLN A 62 4.23 -8.20 2.87
CA GLN A 62 3.96 -6.82 2.48
C GLN A 62 5.18 -6.05 1.97
N GLN A 63 6.26 -6.74 1.59
CA GLN A 63 7.49 -6.07 1.18
C GLN A 63 7.28 -5.11 -0.02
N SER A 64 6.42 -5.47 -0.99
CA SER A 64 6.08 -4.58 -2.12
C SER A 64 5.34 -3.31 -1.70
N CYS A 65 4.59 -3.37 -0.60
CA CYS A 65 3.78 -2.28 -0.08
C CYS A 65 4.58 -1.26 0.75
N LEU A 66 5.78 -1.62 1.22
CA LEU A 66 6.57 -0.78 2.14
C LEU A 66 6.87 0.61 1.56
N CYS A 67 7.06 0.73 0.25
CA CYS A 67 7.21 2.03 -0.40
C CYS A 67 5.94 2.89 -0.32
N GLY A 68 4.76 2.27 -0.49
CA GLY A 68 3.49 2.96 -0.33
C GLY A 68 3.30 3.47 1.10
N PHE A 69 3.68 2.66 2.09
CA PHE A 69 3.63 3.07 3.50
C PHE A 69 4.65 4.17 3.82
N ALA A 70 5.86 4.10 3.27
CA ALA A 70 6.89 5.12 3.46
C ALA A 70 6.49 6.48 2.86
N LYS A 71 5.75 6.48 1.74
CA LYS A 71 5.27 7.70 1.07
C LYS A 71 4.02 8.29 1.73
N ASN A 72 3.28 7.51 2.52
CA ASN A 72 2.11 7.99 3.23
C ASN A 72 2.55 8.68 4.54
N PRO A 73 2.28 9.98 4.73
CA PRO A 73 2.73 10.73 5.90
C PRO A 73 2.22 10.18 7.24
N SER A 74 1.05 9.51 7.25
CA SER A 74 0.53 8.87 8.45
C SER A 74 1.39 7.68 8.91
N PHE A 75 2.06 7.00 7.98
CA PHE A 75 2.86 5.80 8.24
C PHE A 75 4.37 6.02 8.15
N ALA A 76 4.80 7.06 7.43
CA ALA A 76 6.20 7.38 7.15
C ALA A 76 7.07 7.40 8.41
N GLN A 77 6.58 8.05 9.47
CA GLN A 77 7.26 8.15 10.77
C GLN A 77 7.60 6.78 11.39
N TYR A 78 6.75 5.78 11.19
CA TYR A 78 6.98 4.42 11.70
C TYR A 78 8.04 3.73 10.87
N ILE A 79 7.95 3.80 9.53
CA ILE A 79 8.91 3.18 8.60
C ILE A 79 10.30 3.80 8.72
N SER A 80 10.41 5.12 8.87
CA SER A 80 11.68 5.83 8.98
C SER A 80 12.35 5.71 10.35
N SER A 81 11.64 5.20 11.37
CA SER A 81 12.14 5.11 12.74
C SER A 81 13.37 4.18 12.84
N PRO A 82 14.32 4.46 13.77
CA PRO A 82 15.48 3.58 13.98
C PRO A 82 15.08 2.15 14.34
N ASN A 83 14.00 1.99 15.11
CA ASN A 83 13.51 0.68 15.51
C ASN A 83 12.89 -0.09 14.33
N ALA A 84 12.14 0.56 13.44
CA ALA A 84 11.65 -0.12 12.23
C ALA A 84 12.79 -0.59 11.34
N ARG A 85 13.88 0.18 11.21
CA ARG A 85 15.08 -0.25 10.48
C ARG A 85 15.71 -1.51 11.11
N LYS A 86 15.78 -1.57 12.44
CA LYS A 86 16.23 -2.76 13.16
C LYS A 86 15.30 -3.96 12.93
N VAL A 87 13.98 -3.76 12.98
CA VAL A 87 12.98 -4.80 12.72
C VAL A 87 13.10 -5.35 11.30
N LEU A 88 13.20 -4.47 10.29
CA LEU A 88 13.41 -4.85 8.89
C LEU A 88 14.68 -5.71 8.75
N THR A 89 15.78 -5.26 9.35
CA THR A 89 17.06 -5.99 9.34
C THR A 89 16.94 -7.36 10.02
N ALA A 90 16.35 -7.42 11.21
CA ALA A 90 16.16 -8.66 11.97
C ALA A 90 15.26 -9.67 11.24
N CYS A 91 14.27 -9.19 10.49
CA CYS A 91 13.39 -10.03 9.68
C CYS A 91 13.98 -10.36 8.29
N GLY A 92 15.14 -9.83 7.92
CA GLY A 92 15.76 -10.02 6.60
C GLY A 92 15.00 -9.33 5.45
N VAL A 93 14.28 -8.25 5.76
CA VAL A 93 13.56 -7.44 4.78
C VAL A 93 14.40 -6.19 4.49
N PRO A 94 14.74 -5.91 3.22
CA PRO A 94 15.53 -4.72 2.88
C PRO A 94 14.75 -3.45 3.18
N TYR A 95 15.46 -2.40 3.58
CA TYR A 95 14.85 -1.09 3.74
C TYR A 95 14.35 -0.58 2.36
N PRO A 96 13.09 -0.12 2.26
CA PRO A 96 12.50 0.24 0.98
C PRO A 96 13.25 1.44 0.38
N SER A 97 13.75 1.26 -0.85
CA SER A 97 14.37 2.31 -1.67
C SER A 97 13.33 2.81 -2.66
N CYS A 98 12.73 3.95 -2.36
CA CYS A 98 11.66 4.59 -3.12
C CYS A 98 11.89 6.11 -3.09
#